data_AF-A0A964N7A5-F1
#
_entry.id   AF-A0A964N7A5-F1
#
_cell.length_a   1.000
_cell.length_b   1.000
_cell.length_c   1.000
_cell.angle_alpha   90.00
_cell.angle_beta   90.00
_cell.angle_gamma   90.00
#
_symmetry.space_group_name_H-M   'P 1'
#
loop_
_entity.id
_entity.type
_entity.pdbx_description
1 polymer ?
#
loop_
_entity_poly.entity_id
_entity_poly.type
_entity_poly.pdbx_seq_one_letter_code
_entity_poly.pdbx_strand_id
1 'polypeptide(L)'
;MAAAIFEAALSAEQAAKLARLMEEGRSTRPAGVLTVALLYDGDRGQLVAIWKSRDALEQYVSETEVPRGRELMRKVGVEPTMTIVDVLDLG
;
A
#
# COMPACT_ATOMS: atom_id res chain seq x y z
N MET A 1 -7.21 10.47 -10.30
CA MET A 1 -6.37 10.02 -9.15
C MET A 1 -5.61 8.77 -9.57
N ALA A 2 -4.70 8.24 -8.75
CA ALA A 2 -4.04 6.97 -9.02
C ALA A 2 -3.89 6.16 -7.73
N ALA A 3 -3.73 4.84 -7.84
CA ALA A 3 -3.47 3.98 -6.71
C ALA A 3 -2.22 3.13 -6.95
N ALA A 4 -1.42 2.95 -5.89
CA ALA A 4 -0.41 1.91 -5.83
C ALA A 4 -1.00 0.72 -5.06
N ILE A 5 -0.99 -0.45 -5.70
CA ILE A 5 -1.47 -1.71 -5.14
C ILE A 5 -0.25 -2.59 -4.89
N PHE A 6 -0.04 -2.95 -3.63
CA PHE A 6 0.95 -3.95 -3.22
C PHE A 6 0.23 -5.25 -2.90
N GLU A 7 0.57 -6.32 -3.60
CA GLU A 7 -0.11 -7.62 -3.48
C GLU A 7 0.87 -8.74 -3.15
N ALA A 8 0.51 -9.55 -2.16
CA ALA A 8 1.21 -10.78 -1.78
C ALA A 8 0.25 -11.80 -1.16
N ALA A 9 0.64 -13.07 -1.18
CA ALA A 9 0.00 -14.09 -0.35
C ALA A 9 0.26 -13.79 1.14
N LEU A 10 -0.78 -13.89 1.96
CA LEU A 10 -0.73 -13.59 3.40
C LEU A 10 -1.53 -14.62 4.19
N SER A 11 -0.96 -15.10 5.30
CA SER A 11 -1.75 -15.77 6.32
C SER A 11 -2.62 -14.76 7.08
N ALA A 12 -3.66 -15.26 7.76
CA ALA A 12 -4.52 -14.40 8.59
C ALA A 12 -3.73 -13.68 9.70
N GLU A 13 -2.71 -14.33 10.26
CA GLU A 13 -1.83 -13.74 11.26
C GLU A 13 -0.98 -12.61 10.66
N GLN A 14 -0.40 -12.82 9.48
CA GLN A 14 0.39 -11.79 8.79
C GLN A 14 -0.49 -10.60 8.38
N ALA A 15 -1.72 -10.84 7.91
CA ALA A 15 -2.68 -9.80 7.57
C ALA A 15 -3.06 -8.96 8.80
N ALA A 16 -3.35 -9.61 9.94
CA ALA A 16 -3.65 -8.92 11.20
C ALA A 16 -2.45 -8.09 11.70
N LYS A 17 -1.23 -8.62 11.58
CA LYS A 17 -0.01 -7.89 11.92
C LYS A 17 0.20 -6.68 11.00
N LEU A 18 -0.04 -6.83 9.70
CA LEU A 18 0.08 -5.75 8.73
C LEU A 18 -0.93 -4.62 9.02
N ALA A 19 -2.17 -4.97 9.38
CA ALA A 19 -3.19 -4.00 9.78
C ALA A 19 -2.72 -3.12 10.97
N ARG A 20 -2.11 -3.74 11.99
CA ARG A 20 -1.54 -3.02 13.15
C ARG A 20 -0.41 -2.07 12.73
N LEU A 21 0.52 -2.55 11.91
CA LEU A 21 1.63 -1.72 11.40
C LEU A 21 1.13 -0.51 10.57
N MET A 22 0.04 -0.69 9.82
CA MET A 22 -0.59 0.40 9.06
C MET A 22 -1.26 1.43 9.97
N GLU A 23 -1.86 0.97 11.08
CA GLU A 23 -2.46 1.85 12.08
C GLU A 23 -1.39 2.69 12.80
N GLU A 24 -0.33 2.05 13.30
CA GLU A 24 0.81 2.71 13.93
C GLU A 24 1.51 3.70 12.97
N GLY A 25 1.60 3.32 11.69
CA GLY A 25 2.22 4.12 10.64
C GLY A 25 1.34 5.24 10.06
N ARG A 26 0.11 5.44 10.53
CA ARG A 26 -0.87 6.34 9.90
C ARG A 26 -0.39 7.79 9.80
N SER A 27 0.30 8.29 10.83
CA SER A 27 0.79 9.67 10.90
C SER A 27 1.94 9.99 9.94
N THR A 28 2.60 8.97 9.39
CA THR A 28 3.81 9.14 8.57
C THR A 28 3.56 8.82 7.09
N ARG A 29 2.30 8.74 6.67
CA ARG A 29 1.93 8.50 5.26
C ARG A 29 2.62 9.51 4.34
N PRO A 30 3.12 9.06 3.16
CA PRO A 30 3.73 9.96 2.19
C PRO A 30 2.81 11.12 1.81
N ALA A 31 3.41 12.29 1.54
CA ALA A 31 2.66 13.45 1.09
C ALA A 31 1.95 13.16 -0.24
N GLY A 32 0.65 13.45 -0.32
CA GLY A 32 -0.16 13.19 -1.51
C GLY A 32 -0.99 11.91 -1.46
N VAL A 33 -0.78 11.03 -0.47
CA VAL A 33 -1.69 9.93 -0.17
C VAL A 33 -2.98 10.50 0.45
N LEU A 34 -4.12 10.20 -0.19
CA LEU A 34 -5.46 10.58 0.29
C LEU A 34 -5.98 9.56 1.31
N THR A 35 -5.90 8.28 0.96
CA THR A 35 -6.37 7.20 1.83
C THR A 35 -5.59 5.91 1.55
N VAL A 36 -5.66 4.97 2.49
CA VAL A 36 -5.04 3.66 2.37
C VAL A 36 -6.00 2.61 2.90
N ALA A 37 -6.15 1.51 2.15
CA ALA A 37 -6.92 0.35 2.55
C ALA A 37 -6.01 -0.89 2.58
N LEU A 38 -6.32 -1.82 3.49
CA LEU A 38 -5.81 -3.18 3.45
C LEU A 38 -6.99 -4.10 3.18
N LEU A 39 -6.93 -4.85 2.09
CA LEU A 39 -7.91 -5.86 1.70
C LEU A 39 -7.29 -7.24 1.95
N TYR A 40 -8.09 -8.19 2.42
CA TYR A 40 -7.68 -9.57 2.66
C TYR A 40 -8.85 -10.51 2.39
N ASP A 41 -8.63 -11.57 1.61
CA ASP A 41 -9.66 -12.51 1.16
C ASP A 41 -9.54 -13.93 1.74
N GLY A 42 -8.50 -14.18 2.53
CA GLY A 42 -8.23 -15.48 3.17
C GLY A 42 -6.89 -16.11 2.77
N ASP A 43 -6.31 -15.73 1.63
CA ASP A 43 -4.98 -16.18 1.23
C ASP A 43 -4.11 -15.08 0.60
N ARG A 44 -4.72 -13.95 0.24
CA ARG A 44 -4.08 -12.84 -0.43
C ARG A 44 -4.46 -11.54 0.24
N GLY A 45 -3.48 -10.65 0.39
CA GLY A 45 -3.75 -9.29 0.83
C GLY A 45 -3.20 -8.24 -0.11
N GLN A 46 -3.96 -7.14 -0.19
CA GLN A 46 -3.68 -5.99 -1.03
C GLN A 46 -3.61 -4.73 -0.16
N LEU A 47 -2.46 -4.08 -0.13
CA LEU A 47 -2.32 -2.74 0.43
C LEU A 47 -2.51 -1.75 -0.72
N VAL A 48 -3.59 -0.99 -0.65
CA VAL A 48 -3.98 -0.02 -1.67
C VAL A 48 -3.76 1.38 -1.10
N ALA A 49 -2.82 2.13 -1.67
CA ALA A 49 -2.62 3.53 -1.33
C ALA A 49 -3.14 4.40 -2.48
N ILE A 50 -4.12 5.26 -2.19
CA ILE A 50 -4.74 6.14 -3.17
C ILE A 50 -4.12 7.53 -3.08
N TRP A 51 -3.73 8.08 -4.21
CA TRP A 51 -2.96 9.31 -4.34
C TRP A 51 -3.77 10.39 -5.06
N LYS A 52 -3.52 11.64 -4.65
CA LYS A 52 -4.17 12.84 -5.22
C LYS A 52 -3.99 12.96 -6.74
N SER A 53 -2.87 12.50 -7.27
CA SER A 53 -2.57 12.48 -8.70
C SER A 53 -1.61 11.34 -9.05
N ARG A 54 -1.59 10.95 -10.32
CA ARG A 54 -0.62 9.99 -10.87
C ARG A 54 0.79 10.54 -10.75
N ASP A 55 1.02 11.79 -11.14
CA ASP A 55 2.34 12.44 -11.06
C ASP A 55 2.92 12.41 -9.64
N ALA A 56 2.10 12.63 -8.60
CA ALA A 56 2.58 12.59 -7.22
C ALA A 56 3.02 11.17 -6.80
N LEU A 57 2.32 10.14 -7.28
CA LEU A 57 2.68 8.75 -7.04
C LEU A 57 3.95 8.37 -7.82
N GLU A 58 4.03 8.73 -9.10
CA GLU A 58 5.19 8.43 -9.95
C GLU A 58 6.45 9.14 -9.43
N GLN A 59 6.33 10.40 -9.02
CA GLN A 59 7.41 11.13 -8.36
C GLN A 59 7.86 10.41 -7.08
N TYR A 60 6.93 10.05 -6.18
CA TYR A 60 7.25 9.32 -4.95
C TYR A 60 7.98 8.02 -5.23
N VAL A 61 7.51 7.22 -6.20
CA VAL A 61 8.14 5.94 -6.57
C VAL A 61 9.53 6.17 -7.18
N SER A 62 9.73 7.22 -7.97
CA SER A 62 11.03 7.53 -8.57
C SER A 62 12.09 7.98 -7.56
N GLU A 63 11.66 8.68 -6.50
CA GLU A 63 12.54 9.23 -5.46
C GLU A 63 12.76 8.25 -4.30
N THR A 64 11.93 7.20 -4.19
CA THR A 64 11.95 6.26 -3.07
C THR A 64 12.42 4.88 -3.52
N GLU A 65 13.61 4.48 -3.07
CA GLU A 65 14.21 3.17 -3.40
C GLU A 65 13.30 2.00 -2.99
N VAL A 66 12.68 2.08 -1.81
CA VAL A 66 11.71 1.07 -1.34
C VAL A 66 10.40 1.75 -0.97
N PRO A 67 9.36 1.67 -1.83
CA PRO A 67 8.05 2.22 -1.52
C PRO A 67 7.51 1.65 -0.21
N ARG A 68 6.91 2.50 0.61
CA ARG A 68 6.50 2.15 1.98
C ARG A 68 5.58 0.93 2.06
N GLY A 69 4.69 0.73 1.09
CA GLY A 69 3.83 -0.46 1.04
C GLY A 69 4.64 -1.76 0.99
N ARG A 70 5.74 -1.76 0.22
CA ARG A 70 6.70 -2.87 0.16
C ARG A 70 7.44 -3.06 1.48
N GLU A 71 7.89 -1.98 2.11
CA GLU A 71 8.55 -2.07 3.43
C GLU A 71 7.63 -2.70 4.50
N LEU A 72 6.37 -2.29 4.54
CA LEU A 72 5.39 -2.80 5.50
C LEU A 72 5.11 -4.30 5.29
N MET A 73 4.96 -4.74 4.04
CA MET A 73 4.76 -6.14 3.72
C MET A 73 6.00 -7.00 4.02
N ARG A 74 7.21 -6.48 3.77
CA ARG A 74 8.45 -7.16 4.16
C ARG A 74 8.57 -7.36 5.68
N LYS A 75 8.07 -6.43 6.50
CA LYS A 75 8.05 -6.58 7.97
C LYS A 75 7.15 -7.72 8.47
N VAL A 76 6.22 -8.20 7.65
CA VAL A 76 5.42 -9.41 7.94
C VAL A 76 5.93 -10.65 7.20
N GLY A 77 7.09 -10.55 6.54
CA GLY A 77 7.79 -11.68 5.94
C GLY A 77 7.37 -12.02 4.51
N VAL A 78 6.73 -11.10 3.78
CA VAL A 78 6.28 -11.33 2.40
C VAL A 78 6.87 -10.29 1.43
N GLU A 79 7.16 -10.70 0.21
CA GLU A 79 7.58 -9.81 -0.87
C GLU A 79 6.39 -9.52 -1.79
N PRO A 80 5.94 -8.25 -1.89
CA PRO A 80 4.83 -7.93 -2.77
C PRO A 80 5.25 -7.55 -4.18
N THR A 81 4.33 -7.87 -5.10
CA THR A 81 4.29 -7.21 -6.41
C THR A 81 3.65 -5.84 -6.26
N MET A 82 4.04 -4.87 -7.10
CA MET A 82 3.47 -3.53 -7.11
C MET A 82 2.91 -3.22 -8.48
N THR A 83 1.66 -2.75 -8.53
CA THR A 83 1.02 -2.24 -9.74
C THR A 83 0.50 -0.83 -9.46
N ILE A 84 0.55 0.06 -10.44
CA ILE A 84 -0.14 1.36 -10.37
C ILE A 84 -1.31 1.38 -11.36
N VAL A 85 -2.44 1.88 -10.89
CA VAL A 85 -3.70 1.96 -11.64
C VAL A 85 -4.28 3.36 -11.54
N ASP A 86 -5.05 3.76 -12.55
CA ASP A 86 -5.83 5.00 -12.49
C ASP A 86 -7.07 4.79 -11.63
N VAL A 87 -7.33 5.75 -10.73
CA VAL A 87 -8.53 5.80 -9.90
C VAL A 87 -9.48 6.79 -10.55
N LEU A 88 -10.54 6.24 -11.14
CA LEU A 88 -11.57 6.99 -11.87
C LEU A 88 -12.57 7.66 -10.95
N ASP A 89 -12.89 7.03 -9.82
CA ASP A 89 -13.80 7.54 -8.80
C ASP A 89 -13.30 7.15 -7.40
N LEU A 90 -13.49 8.06 -6.44
CA LEU A 90 -13.19 7.86 -5.03
C LEU A 90 -14.24 8.65 -4.25
N GLY A 91 -15.20 7.92 -3.68
CA GLY A 91 -16.39 8.48 -3.02
C GLY A 91 -16.10 9.51 -1.93
#